data_AF-A0A9N9NRC6-F1
#
_entry.id   AF-A0A9N9NRC6-F1
#
_cell.length_a   1.000
_cell.length_b   1.000
_cell.length_c   1.000
_cell.angle_alpha   90.00
_cell.angle_beta   90.00
_cell.angle_gamma   90.00
#
_symmetry.space_group_name_H-M   'P 1'
#
loop_
_entity.id
_entity.type
_entity.pdbx_description
1 polymer ?
#
loop_
_entity_poly.entity_id
_entity_poly.type
_entity_poly.pdbx_seq_one_letter_code
_entity_poly.pdbx_strand_id
1 'polypeptide(L)'
;LIIRDFNYHDYETAQYIALIVVDLYIFELLYRPVMRLPLVMHHCITICIPIFVAYIIQEGDNLDLLPLALIILFQATTEQITFVGLFLYRIKPSLSSRTLLFAAVQVSILKFSMLVWSYVFWGRYVLPHREGQSLVKAFNVIFPISGIILFGTQIWSTYVVYKIAIKA
;
A
#
# COMPACT_ATOMS: atom_id res chain seq x y z
N LEU A 1 10.94 -16.54 12.92
CA LEU A 1 10.05 -15.36 13.13
C LEU A 1 9.13 -15.72 14.26
N ILE A 2 9.07 -14.91 15.32
CA ILE A 2 8.05 -15.07 16.35
C ILE A 2 6.74 -14.69 15.68
N ILE A 3 5.94 -15.68 15.31
CA ILE A 3 4.53 -15.46 14.97
C ILE A 3 3.90 -15.10 16.31
N ARG A 4 3.69 -13.82 16.55
CA ARG A 4 2.85 -13.40 17.68
C ARG A 4 1.45 -13.88 17.36
N ASP A 5 0.81 -14.58 18.28
CA ASP A 5 -0.60 -14.91 18.17
C ASP A 5 -1.38 -13.61 18.17
N PHE A 6 -1.90 -13.24 17.01
CA PHE A 6 -2.78 -12.08 16.88
C PHE A 6 -4.14 -12.43 17.48
N ASN A 7 -4.75 -11.44 18.14
CA ASN A 7 -6.12 -11.57 18.64
C ASN A 7 -7.08 -10.66 17.84
N TYR A 8 -8.38 -10.80 18.10
CA TYR A 8 -9.38 -9.98 17.42
C TYR A 8 -9.25 -8.50 17.70
N HIS A 9 -8.75 -8.09 18.87
CA HIS A 9 -8.49 -6.67 19.15
C HIS A 9 -7.40 -6.11 18.21
N ASP A 10 -6.34 -6.88 17.95
CA ASP A 10 -5.30 -6.50 16.99
C ASP A 10 -5.88 -6.38 15.57
N TYR A 11 -6.79 -7.29 15.19
CA TYR A 11 -7.51 -7.25 13.91
C TYR A 11 -8.42 -6.02 13.79
N GLU A 12 -9.27 -5.75 14.78
CA GLU A 12 -10.16 -4.57 14.82
C GLU A 12 -9.34 -3.28 14.71
N THR A 13 -8.23 -3.19 15.44
CA THR A 13 -7.31 -2.05 15.35
C THR A 13 -6.79 -1.87 13.92
N ALA A 14 -6.37 -2.97 13.28
CA ALA A 14 -5.90 -2.94 11.89
C ALA A 14 -7.02 -2.52 10.92
N GLN A 15 -8.26 -2.94 11.14
CA GLN A 15 -9.42 -2.53 10.35
C GLN A 15 -9.66 -1.02 10.45
N TYR A 16 -9.63 -0.43 11.65
CA TYR A 16 -9.80 1.02 11.81
C TYR A 16 -8.70 1.81 11.09
N ILE A 17 -7.45 1.36 11.16
CA ILE A 17 -6.34 1.99 10.42
C ILE A 17 -6.55 1.84 8.91
N ALA A 18 -7.00 0.66 8.45
CA ALA A 18 -7.30 0.43 7.04
C ALA A 18 -8.41 1.35 6.52
N LEU A 19 -9.48 1.57 7.29
CA LEU A 19 -10.55 2.49 6.94
C LEU A 19 -10.04 3.92 6.80
N ILE A 20 -9.22 4.40 7.73
CA ILE A 20 -8.61 5.75 7.63
C ILE A 20 -7.79 5.87 6.35
N VAL A 21 -6.98 4.86 6.02
CA VAL A 21 -6.20 4.87 4.78
C VAL A 21 -7.12 4.86 3.55
N VAL A 22 -8.12 3.99 3.50
CA VAL A 22 -9.09 3.92 2.39
C VAL A 22 -9.79 5.26 2.20
N ASP A 23 -10.22 5.91 3.29
CA ASP A 23 -10.88 7.22 3.25
C ASP A 23 -9.97 8.30 2.64
N LEU A 24 -8.68 8.31 2.99
CA LEU A 24 -7.71 9.24 2.39
C LEU A 24 -7.57 9.02 0.87
N TYR A 25 -7.55 7.76 0.44
CA TYR A 25 -7.45 7.40 -0.98
C TYR A 25 -8.73 7.73 -1.76
N ILE A 26 -9.91 7.54 -1.17
CA ILE A 26 -11.20 7.93 -1.73
C ILE A 26 -11.31 9.46 -1.80
N PHE A 27 -10.91 10.16 -0.73
CA PHE A 27 -10.90 11.62 -0.70
C PHE A 27 -10.09 12.19 -1.87
N GLU A 28 -8.86 11.71 -2.08
CA GLU A 28 -8.08 12.17 -3.22
C GLU A 28 -8.73 11.79 -4.56
N LEU A 29 -9.37 10.62 -4.67
CA LEU A 29 -10.07 10.21 -5.90
C LEU A 29 -11.24 11.16 -6.24
N LEU A 30 -12.01 11.60 -5.24
CA LEU A 30 -13.20 12.45 -5.42
C LEU A 30 -12.84 13.93 -5.62
N TYR A 31 -11.88 14.44 -4.85
CA TYR A 31 -11.60 15.88 -4.80
C TYR A 31 -10.45 16.33 -5.71
N ARG A 32 -9.74 15.40 -6.36
CA ARG A 32 -8.69 15.73 -7.33
C ARG A 32 -9.29 15.83 -8.74
N PRO A 33 -9.45 17.03 -9.33
CA PRO A 33 -10.19 17.22 -10.58
C PRO A 33 -9.51 16.58 -11.80
N VAL A 34 -8.19 16.40 -11.76
CA VAL A 34 -7.42 15.75 -12.82
C VAL A 34 -6.46 14.74 -12.22
N MET A 35 -6.68 13.48 -12.56
CA MET A 35 -5.83 12.37 -12.15
C MET A 35 -5.35 11.61 -13.38
N ARG A 36 -4.05 11.32 -13.45
CA ARG A 36 -3.49 10.49 -14.53
C ARG A 36 -3.82 9.03 -14.26
N LEU A 37 -3.99 8.25 -15.32
CA LEU A 37 -4.36 6.83 -15.22
C LEU A 37 -3.50 6.00 -14.24
N PRO A 38 -2.16 6.14 -14.18
CA PRO A 38 -1.36 5.38 -13.22
C PRO A 38 -1.74 5.65 -11.75
N LEU A 39 -2.13 6.90 -11.44
CA LEU A 39 -2.55 7.26 -10.10
C LEU A 39 -3.96 6.73 -9.80
N VAL A 40 -4.88 6.78 -10.77
CA VAL A 40 -6.22 6.15 -10.61
C VAL A 40 -6.08 4.66 -10.33
N MET A 41 -5.28 3.94 -11.12
CA MET A 41 -5.02 2.51 -10.94
C MET A 41 -4.41 2.20 -9.57
N HIS A 42 -3.43 3.00 -9.14
CA HIS A 42 -2.83 2.88 -7.81
C HIS A 42 -3.87 2.99 -6.70
N HIS A 43 -4.77 3.99 -6.79
CA HIS A 43 -5.83 4.16 -5.79
C HIS A 43 -6.81 3.00 -5.77
N CYS A 44 -7.31 2.58 -6.94
CA CYS A 44 -8.25 1.46 -7.02
C CYS A 44 -7.67 0.19 -6.39
N ILE A 45 -6.42 -0.15 -6.70
CA ILE A 45 -5.79 -1.36 -6.16
C ILE A 45 -5.50 -1.22 -4.66
N THR A 46 -5.02 -0.05 -4.23
CA THR A 46 -4.70 0.21 -2.82
C THR A 46 -5.96 0.24 -1.93
N ILE A 47 -7.14 0.50 -2.49
CA ILE A 47 -8.43 0.37 -1.80
C ILE A 47 -8.92 -1.09 -1.82
N CYS A 48 -8.94 -1.72 -3.00
CA CYS A 48 -9.56 -3.04 -3.16
C CYS A 48 -8.79 -4.15 -2.45
N ILE A 49 -7.46 -4.12 -2.41
CA ILE A 49 -6.65 -5.19 -1.81
C ILE A 49 -6.87 -5.29 -0.29
N PRO A 50 -6.74 -4.21 0.52
CA PRO A 50 -7.02 -4.28 1.96
C PRO A 50 -8.44 -4.75 2.27
N ILE A 51 -9.44 -4.27 1.52
CA ILE A 51 -10.84 -4.71 1.67
C ILE A 51 -10.97 -6.21 1.42
N PHE A 52 -10.35 -6.71 0.35
CA PHE A 52 -10.41 -8.13 0.02
C PHE A 52 -9.69 -9.00 1.06
N VAL A 53 -8.54 -8.57 1.56
CA VAL A 53 -7.83 -9.26 2.64
C VAL A 53 -8.64 -9.28 3.94
N ALA A 54 -9.27 -8.15 4.31
CA ALA A 54 -10.13 -8.08 5.48
C ALA A 54 -11.31 -9.06 5.39
N TYR A 55 -11.93 -9.15 4.21
CA TYR A 55 -13.02 -10.09 3.94
C TYR A 55 -12.57 -11.55 4.04
N ILE A 56 -11.38 -11.90 3.52
CA ILE A 56 -10.84 -13.26 3.66
C ILE A 56 -10.60 -13.62 5.13
N ILE A 57 -10.05 -12.70 5.92
CA ILE A 57 -9.81 -12.92 7.35
C ILE A 57 -11.14 -13.16 8.08
N GLN A 58 -12.16 -12.35 7.78
CA GLN A 58 -13.47 -12.43 8.43
C GLN A 58 -14.24 -13.72 8.08
N GLU A 59 -14.30 -14.08 6.80
CA GLU A 59 -15.01 -15.28 6.34
C GLU A 59 -14.27 -16.57 6.70
N GLY A 60 -12.94 -16.54 6.66
CA GLY A 60 -12.09 -17.70 6.92
C GLY A 60 -11.76 -17.91 8.40
N ASP A 61 -12.15 -16.98 9.26
CA ASP A 61 -11.76 -16.88 10.67
C ASP A 61 -10.25 -17.11 10.90
N ASN A 62 -9.44 -16.57 9.99
CA ASN A 62 -8.02 -16.87 9.90
C ASN A 62 -7.16 -15.61 10.10
N LEU A 63 -6.72 -15.41 11.34
CA LEU A 63 -5.86 -14.30 11.71
C LEU A 63 -4.42 -14.43 11.20
N ASP A 64 -4.00 -15.56 10.63
CA ASP A 64 -2.64 -15.75 10.09
C ASP A 64 -2.35 -14.86 8.86
N LEU A 65 -3.40 -14.31 8.25
CA LEU A 65 -3.29 -13.33 7.16
C LEU A 65 -3.12 -11.90 7.65
N LEU A 66 -3.37 -11.62 8.93
CA LEU A 66 -3.23 -10.28 9.50
C LEU A 66 -1.82 -9.68 9.36
N PRO A 67 -0.71 -10.42 9.52
CA PRO A 67 0.63 -9.88 9.24
C PRO A 67 0.77 -9.37 7.81
N LEU A 68 0.25 -10.11 6.82
CA LEU A 68 0.27 -9.69 5.42
C LEU A 68 -0.56 -8.42 5.22
N ALA A 69 -1.74 -8.35 5.82
CA ALA A 69 -2.59 -7.16 5.79
C ALA A 69 -1.87 -5.94 6.36
N LEU A 70 -1.19 -6.09 7.50
CA LEU A 70 -0.42 -5.01 8.14
C LEU A 70 0.76 -4.55 7.28
N ILE A 71 1.46 -5.46 6.61
CA ILE A 71 2.56 -5.10 5.69
C ILE A 71 2.02 -4.26 4.52
N ILE A 72 0.92 -4.69 3.91
CA ILE A 72 0.27 -3.96 2.81
C ILE A 72 -0.18 -2.57 3.29
N LEU A 73 -0.79 -2.50 4.48
CA LEU A 73 -1.26 -1.25 5.05
C LEU A 73 -0.10 -0.30 5.38
N PHE A 74 0.99 -0.82 5.94
CA PHE A 74 2.21 -0.05 6.18
C PHE A 74 2.80 0.48 4.86
N GLN A 75 2.75 -0.31 3.79
CA GLN A 75 3.18 0.14 2.48
C GLN A 75 2.40 1.40 2.03
N ALA A 76 1.10 1.48 2.27
CA ALA A 76 0.29 2.65 1.94
C ALA A 76 0.66 3.90 2.77
N THR A 77 1.11 3.75 4.02
CA THR A 77 1.49 4.88 4.88
C THR A 77 2.90 5.41 4.61
N THR A 78 3.77 4.65 3.93
CA THR A 78 5.11 5.16 3.58
C THR A 78 5.11 6.36 2.61
N GLU A 79 3.98 6.68 1.99
CA GLU A 79 3.84 7.80 1.06
C GLU A 79 3.65 9.17 1.74
N GLN A 80 3.42 9.22 3.05
CA GLN A 80 3.06 10.45 3.75
C GLN A 80 4.09 11.59 3.58
N ILE A 81 5.38 11.27 3.54
CA ILE A 81 6.45 12.27 3.36
C ILE A 81 6.39 12.91 1.95
N THR A 82 5.94 12.15 0.95
CA THR A 82 5.73 12.67 -0.41
C THR A 82 4.65 13.74 -0.40
N PHE A 83 3.54 13.52 0.32
CA PHE A 83 2.45 14.50 0.43
C PHE A 83 2.92 15.77 1.14
N VAL A 84 3.72 15.65 2.21
CA VAL A 84 4.34 16.81 2.88
C VAL A 84 5.24 17.58 1.91
N GLY A 85 6.09 16.90 1.15
CA GLY A 85 6.95 17.53 0.15
C GLY A 85 6.16 18.27 -0.94
N LEU A 86 5.10 17.66 -1.46
CA LEU A 86 4.23 18.26 -2.48
C LEU A 86 3.43 19.44 -1.94
N PHE A 87 3.02 19.38 -0.68
CA PHE A 87 2.39 20.50 0.02
C PHE A 87 3.35 21.69 0.14
N LEU A 88 4.59 21.45 0.59
CA LEU A 88 5.63 22.48 0.65
C LEU A 88 5.91 23.07 -0.73
N TYR A 89 5.91 22.25 -1.78
CA TYR A 89 6.12 22.72 -3.16
C TYR A 89 5.06 23.74 -3.59
N ARG A 90 3.79 23.54 -3.18
CA ARG A 90 2.69 24.47 -3.44
C ARG A 90 2.82 25.77 -2.66
N ILE A 91 3.40 25.75 -1.46
CA ILE A 91 3.64 26.95 -0.65
C ILE A 91 4.85 27.73 -1.19
N LYS A 92 6.00 27.05 -1.29
CA LYS A 92 7.25 27.64 -1.76
C LYS A 92 8.16 26.54 -2.34
N PRO A 93 8.36 26.50 -3.66
CA PRO A 93 9.17 25.47 -4.32
C PRO A 93 10.55 25.26 -3.69
N SER A 94 11.24 26.35 -3.35
CA SER A 94 12.60 26.31 -2.79
C SER A 94 12.70 25.57 -1.44
N LEU A 95 11.60 25.44 -0.68
CA LEU A 95 11.58 24.70 0.59
C LEU A 95 11.36 23.20 0.38
N SER A 96 10.84 22.80 -0.77
CA SER A 96 10.36 21.44 -1.01
C SER A 96 11.39 20.51 -1.62
N SER A 97 12.43 21.03 -2.29
CA SER A 97 13.40 20.22 -3.04
C SER A 97 14.03 19.12 -2.17
N ARG A 98 14.55 19.47 -0.99
CA ARG A 98 15.17 18.50 -0.06
C ARG A 98 14.17 17.46 0.45
N THR A 99 12.96 17.89 0.82
CA THR A 99 11.90 16.99 1.31
C THR A 99 11.45 16.02 0.22
N LEU A 100 11.29 16.49 -1.02
CA LEU A 100 10.88 15.66 -2.15
C LEU A 100 12.00 14.68 -2.59
N LEU A 101 13.27 15.10 -2.54
CA LEU A 101 14.41 14.19 -2.79
C LEU A 101 14.46 13.08 -1.74
N PHE A 102 14.35 13.45 -0.46
CA PHE A 102 14.30 12.48 0.62
C PHE A 102 13.10 11.54 0.47
N ALA A 103 11.91 12.07 0.18
CA ALA A 103 10.71 11.28 -0.07
C ALA A 103 10.91 10.28 -1.22
N ALA A 104 11.47 10.71 -2.36
CA ALA A 104 11.71 9.83 -3.50
C ALA A 104 12.63 8.66 -3.14
N VAL A 105 13.72 8.92 -2.41
CA VAL A 105 14.66 7.87 -1.97
C VAL A 105 14.00 6.93 -0.95
N GLN A 106 13.40 7.50 0.10
CA GLN A 106 12.78 6.74 1.18
C GLN A 106 11.65 5.85 0.66
N VAL A 107 10.76 6.40 -0.18
CA VAL A 107 9.65 5.64 -0.76
C VAL A 107 10.18 4.52 -1.65
N SER A 108 11.21 4.76 -2.45
CA SER A 108 11.81 3.71 -3.29
C SER A 108 12.33 2.54 -2.48
N ILE A 109 13.11 2.82 -1.42
CA ILE A 109 13.72 1.80 -0.58
C ILE A 109 12.65 1.04 0.21
N LEU A 110 11.74 1.76 0.88
CA LEU A 110 10.73 1.12 1.73
C LEU A 110 9.71 0.35 0.91
N LYS A 111 9.20 0.91 -0.20
CA LYS A 111 8.21 0.22 -1.04
C LYS A 111 8.80 -1.04 -1.67
N PHE A 112 10.04 -0.98 -2.17
CA PHE A 112 10.70 -2.17 -2.72
C PHE A 112 10.90 -3.24 -1.64
N SER A 113 11.44 -2.86 -0.49
CA SER A 113 11.66 -3.78 0.63
C SER A 113 10.35 -4.43 1.11
N MET A 114 9.28 -3.63 1.25
CA MET A 114 7.98 -4.10 1.71
C MET A 114 7.26 -4.96 0.66
N LEU A 115 7.42 -4.66 -0.64
CA LEU A 115 6.90 -5.51 -1.71
C LEU A 115 7.57 -6.89 -1.67
N VAL A 116 8.90 -6.93 -1.60
CA VAL A 116 9.66 -8.19 -1.48
C VAL A 116 9.22 -8.96 -0.24
N TRP A 117 9.10 -8.27 0.89
CA TRP A 117 8.64 -8.88 2.14
C TRP A 117 7.23 -9.45 2.02
N SER A 118 6.31 -8.73 1.39
CA SER A 118 4.93 -9.18 1.15
C SER A 118 4.89 -10.44 0.27
N TYR A 119 5.72 -10.51 -0.77
CA TYR A 119 5.79 -11.69 -1.66
C TYR A 119 6.43 -12.89 -0.95
N VAL A 120 7.46 -12.67 -0.14
CA VAL A 120 8.07 -13.73 0.67
C VAL A 120 7.06 -14.28 1.68
N PHE A 121 6.33 -13.39 2.36
CA PHE A 121 5.30 -13.80 3.32
C PHE A 121 4.17 -14.55 2.62
N TRP A 122 3.65 -14.00 1.52
CA TRP A 122 2.63 -14.63 0.70
C TRP A 122 3.06 -16.03 0.22
N GLY A 123 4.26 -16.16 -0.37
CA GLY A 123 4.76 -17.42 -0.90
C GLY A 123 4.99 -18.49 0.18
N ARG A 124 5.38 -18.08 1.39
CA ARG A 124 5.67 -19.01 2.50
C ARG A 124 4.44 -19.41 3.31
N TYR A 125 3.52 -18.47 3.55
CA TYR A 125 2.45 -18.66 4.53
C TYR A 125 1.05 -18.64 3.93
N VAL A 126 0.84 -18.06 2.75
CA VAL A 126 -0.51 -17.95 2.15
C VAL A 126 -0.68 -18.91 0.98
N LEU A 127 0.31 -18.96 0.09
CA LEU A 127 0.29 -19.81 -1.09
C LEU A 127 0.18 -21.32 -0.80
N PRO A 128 0.75 -21.87 0.29
CA PRO A 128 0.62 -23.30 0.62
C PRO A 128 -0.78 -23.72 1.11
N HIS A 129 -1.56 -22.81 1.69
CA HIS A 129 -2.89 -23.10 2.25
C HIS A 129 -3.99 -23.23 1.17
N ARG A 130 -3.73 -24.04 0.13
CA ARG A 130 -4.58 -24.16 -1.08
C ARG A 130 -5.88 -24.95 -0.89
N GLU A 131 -6.04 -25.62 0.24
CA GLU A 131 -7.12 -26.59 0.45
C GLU A 131 -8.35 -25.91 1.07
N GLY A 132 -9.46 -25.87 0.31
CA GLY A 132 -10.80 -25.59 0.83
C GLY A 132 -11.39 -24.19 0.55
N GLN A 133 -10.61 -23.11 0.60
CA GLN A 133 -11.19 -21.75 0.55
C GLN A 133 -11.08 -21.11 -0.85
N SER A 134 -12.23 -20.94 -1.53
CA SER A 134 -12.33 -20.31 -2.86
C SER A 134 -11.78 -18.87 -2.87
N LEU A 135 -11.96 -18.13 -1.78
CA LEU A 135 -11.47 -16.76 -1.63
C LEU A 135 -9.93 -16.69 -1.58
N VAL A 136 -9.27 -17.60 -0.87
CA VAL A 136 -7.80 -17.68 -0.82
C VAL A 136 -7.21 -18.03 -2.20
N LYS A 137 -7.91 -18.87 -2.99
CA LYS A 137 -7.53 -19.15 -4.38
C LYS A 137 -7.61 -17.90 -5.26
N ALA A 138 -8.69 -17.12 -5.15
CA ALA A 138 -8.81 -15.86 -5.87
C ALA A 138 -7.73 -14.86 -5.45
N PHE A 139 -7.43 -14.77 -4.15
CA PHE A 139 -6.36 -13.92 -3.62
C PHE A 139 -4.99 -14.30 -4.18
N ASN A 140 -4.68 -15.59 -4.29
CA ASN A 140 -3.42 -16.07 -4.87
C ASN A 140 -3.21 -15.68 -6.35
N VAL A 141 -4.26 -15.27 -7.05
CA VAL A 141 -4.17 -14.72 -8.42
C VAL A 141 -4.16 -13.20 -8.39
N ILE A 142 -5.07 -12.58 -7.65
CA ILE A 142 -5.26 -11.13 -7.61
C ILE A 142 -4.06 -10.42 -6.97
N PHE A 143 -3.52 -10.97 -5.88
CA PHE A 143 -2.43 -10.38 -5.12
C PHE A 143 -1.14 -10.17 -5.97
N PRO A 144 -0.59 -11.19 -6.66
CA PRO A 144 0.62 -10.99 -7.45
C PRO A 144 0.43 -10.08 -8.66
N ILE A 145 -0.75 -10.10 -9.31
CA ILE A 145 -1.07 -9.18 -10.42
C ILE A 145 -1.10 -7.74 -9.90
N SER A 146 -1.81 -7.52 -8.79
CA SER A 146 -1.92 -6.23 -8.14
C SER A 146 -0.57 -5.70 -7.68
N GLY A 147 0.29 -6.56 -7.11
CA GLY A 147 1.64 -6.20 -6.70
C GLY A 147 2.52 -5.73 -7.86
N ILE A 148 2.45 -6.38 -9.03
CA ILE A 148 3.18 -5.95 -10.24
C ILE A 148 2.69 -4.57 -10.72
N ILE A 149 1.37 -4.38 -10.78
CA ILE A 149 0.78 -3.11 -11.21
C ILE A 149 1.18 -1.99 -10.24
N LEU A 150 1.01 -2.21 -8.93
CA LEU A 150 1.41 -1.25 -7.89
C LEU A 150 2.90 -0.93 -7.94
N PHE A 151 3.75 -1.91 -8.21
CA PHE A 151 5.17 -1.67 -8.36
C PHE A 151 5.48 -0.76 -9.56
N GLY A 152 4.84 -1.01 -10.70
CA GLY A 152 4.96 -0.17 -11.88
C GLY A 152 4.49 1.27 -11.63
N THR A 153 3.32 1.45 -11.00
CA THR A 153 2.81 2.78 -10.64
C THR A 153 3.72 3.47 -9.62
N GLN A 154 4.34 2.72 -8.71
CA GLN A 154 5.27 3.25 -7.71
C GLN A 154 6.57 3.77 -8.33
N ILE A 155 7.19 3.01 -9.25
CA ILE A 155 8.40 3.46 -9.96
C ILE A 155 8.12 4.78 -10.69
N TRP A 156 6.98 4.83 -11.38
CA TRP A 156 6.55 6.04 -12.07
C TRP A 156 6.34 7.22 -11.11
N SER A 157 5.66 6.99 -9.98
CA SER A 157 5.42 8.00 -8.95
C SER A 157 6.73 8.57 -8.40
N THR A 158 7.66 7.71 -7.99
CA THR A 158 9.00 8.11 -7.54
C THR A 158 9.72 8.94 -8.59
N TYR A 159 9.71 8.51 -9.85
CA TYR A 159 10.35 9.24 -10.94
C TYR A 159 9.77 10.66 -11.07
N VAL A 160 8.45 10.81 -11.04
CA VAL A 160 7.78 12.12 -11.09
C VAL A 160 8.18 12.99 -9.90
N VAL A 161 8.16 12.45 -8.67
CA VAL A 161 8.55 13.17 -7.44
C VAL A 161 9.99 13.65 -7.54
N TYR A 162 10.92 12.80 -7.99
CA TYR A 162 12.31 13.16 -8.21
C TYR A 162 12.45 14.30 -9.25
N LYS A 163 11.72 14.21 -10.37
CA LYS A 163 11.74 15.25 -11.42
C LYS A 163 11.17 16.60 -10.94
N ILE A 164 10.22 16.59 -10.00
CA ILE A 164 9.72 17.82 -9.36
C ILE A 164 10.81 18.37 -8.43
N ALA A 165 11.42 17.50 -7.62
CA ALA A 165 12.41 17.90 -6.62
C ALA A 165 13.62 18.64 -7.21
N ILE A 166 14.11 18.18 -8.37
CA ILE A 166 15.24 18.83 -9.07
C ILE A 166 14.87 20.14 -9.78
N LYS A 167 13.57 20.41 -9.97
CA LYS A 167 13.05 21.63 -10.61
C LYS A 167 12.56 22.67 -9.60
N ALA A 168 12.42 22.28 -8.34
CA ALA A 168 11.88 23.09 -7.24
C ALA A 168 12.97 23.98 -6.61
#